data_AF-X1RIS9-F1
#
_entry.id   AF-X1RIS9-F1
#
_cell.length_a   1.000
_cell.length_b   1.000
_cell.length_c   1.000
_cell.angle_alpha   90.00
_cell.angle_beta   90.00
_cell.angle_gamma   90.00
#
_symmetry.space_group_name_H-M   'P 1'
#
loop_
_entity.id
_entity.type
_entity.pdbx_description
1 polymer ?
#
loop_
_entity_poly.entity_id
_entity_poly.type
_entity_poly.pdbx_seq_one_letter_code
_entity_poly.pdbx_strand_id
1 'polypeptide(L)'
;MPNKTQRFREKVLGFPNYFKHWIRDFKGGLTILSILGLLSFPLVTTNSYFLGLFILAMIYSIYAASWDLLAGFTGKVSFGHAIFLGISGYVTAELLKYYNFHWLIALFFGVLVSVLIGLG
;
A
#
# COMPACT_ATOMS: atom_id res chain seq x y z
N MET A 1 -36.61 5.42 31.34
CA MET A 1 -35.26 5.27 30.74
C MET A 1 -35.33 4.13 29.71
N PRO A 2 -35.10 4.37 28.41
CA PRO A 2 -35.22 3.32 27.40
C PRO A 2 -34.14 2.23 27.60
N ASN A 3 -34.59 0.97 27.62
CA ASN A 3 -33.77 -0.21 27.93
C ASN A 3 -32.71 -0.46 26.83
N LYS A 4 -31.48 -0.89 27.19
CA LYS A 4 -30.35 -1.07 26.23
C LYS A 4 -30.71 -1.97 25.05
N THR A 5 -31.58 -2.95 25.26
CA THR A 5 -32.10 -3.88 24.24
C THR A 5 -32.97 -3.19 23.17
N GLN A 6 -33.73 -2.16 23.54
CA GLN A 6 -34.59 -1.41 22.61
C GLN A 6 -33.74 -0.56 21.64
N ARG A 7 -32.70 0.08 22.16
CA ARG A 7 -31.78 0.94 21.39
C ARG A 7 -30.93 0.15 20.39
N PHE A 8 -30.58 -1.09 20.73
CA PHE A 8 -29.87 -2.00 19.82
C PHE A 8 -30.79 -2.46 18.67
N ARG A 9 -32.05 -2.77 18.98
CA ARG A 9 -33.05 -3.15 17.97
C ARG A 9 -33.33 -2.03 16.97
N GLU A 10 -33.46 -0.78 17.41
CA GLU A 10 -33.61 0.38 16.49
C GLU A 10 -32.42 0.55 15.55
N LYS A 11 -31.18 0.41 16.05
CA LYS A 11 -29.98 0.49 15.19
C LYS A 11 -29.92 -0.63 14.16
N VAL A 12 -30.26 -1.86 14.56
CA VAL A 12 -30.26 -3.02 13.66
C VAL A 12 -31.39 -2.93 12.63
N LEU A 13 -32.58 -2.49 13.04
CA LEU A 13 -33.74 -2.34 12.15
C LEU A 13 -33.64 -1.09 11.24
N GLY A 14 -32.90 -0.07 11.64
CA GLY A 14 -32.60 1.13 10.83
C GLY A 14 -31.40 0.97 9.89
N PHE A 15 -30.61 -0.10 10.05
CA PHE A 15 -29.48 -0.45 9.18
C PHE A 15 -29.83 -0.52 7.67
N PRO A 16 -30.95 -1.14 7.23
CA PRO A 16 -31.31 -1.15 5.82
C PRO A 16 -31.60 0.24 5.25
N ASN A 17 -32.19 1.14 6.05
CA ASN A 17 -32.42 2.53 5.63
C ASN A 17 -31.12 3.35 5.61
N TYR A 18 -30.20 3.12 6.56
CA TYR A 18 -28.87 3.73 6.56
C TYR A 18 -28.06 3.32 5.32
N PHE A 19 -28.08 2.03 4.98
CA PHE A 19 -27.40 1.50 3.79
C PHE A 19 -27.96 2.11 2.50
N LYS A 20 -29.28 2.31 2.43
CA LYS A 20 -29.95 2.92 1.26
C LYS A 20 -29.64 4.41 1.10
N HIS A 21 -29.49 5.15 2.21
CA HIS A 21 -29.03 6.54 2.17
C HIS A 21 -27.56 6.63 1.77
N TRP A 22 -26.71 5.80 2.37
CA TRP A 22 -25.29 5.73 2.07
C TRP A 22 -25.01 5.38 0.60
N ILE A 23 -25.78 4.46 0.00
CA ILE A 23 -25.71 4.12 -1.43
C ILE A 23 -26.11 5.28 -2.34
N ARG A 24 -27.06 6.11 -1.90
CA ARG A 24 -27.53 7.28 -2.66
C ARG A 24 -26.61 8.49 -2.50
N ASP A 25 -25.74 8.50 -1.50
CA ASP A 25 -24.69 9.49 -1.39
C ASP A 25 -23.68 9.30 -2.54
N PHE A 26 -23.20 10.41 -3.09
CA PHE A 26 -22.28 10.42 -4.24
C PHE A 26 -21.05 9.52 -4.03
N LYS A 27 -20.56 9.41 -2.79
CA LYS A 27 -19.43 8.54 -2.42
C LYS A 27 -19.77 7.05 -2.40
N GLY A 28 -20.98 6.67 -1.95
CA GLY A 28 -21.41 5.27 -1.90
C GLY A 28 -21.78 4.73 -3.27
N GLY A 29 -22.45 5.53 -4.10
CA GLY A 29 -22.74 5.15 -5.48
C GLY A 29 -21.47 4.94 -6.32
N LEU A 30 -20.49 5.84 -6.20
CA LEU A 30 -19.23 5.76 -6.95
C LEU A 30 -18.36 4.56 -6.55
N THR A 31 -18.34 4.20 -5.26
CA THR A 31 -17.61 3.01 -4.77
C THR A 31 -18.23 1.72 -5.28
N ILE A 32 -19.56 1.60 -5.26
CA ILE A 32 -20.27 0.44 -5.80
C ILE A 32 -20.07 0.32 -7.31
N LEU A 33 -20.15 1.43 -8.05
CA LEU A 33 -19.89 1.46 -9.48
C LEU A 33 -18.45 1.03 -9.82
N SER A 34 -17.48 1.49 -9.03
CA SER A 34 -16.07 1.11 -9.20
C SER A 34 -15.85 -0.39 -8.95
N ILE A 35 -16.46 -0.94 -7.90
CA ILE A 35 -16.38 -2.39 -7.59
C ILE A 35 -17.03 -3.21 -8.70
N LEU A 36 -18.20 -2.79 -9.20
CA LEU A 36 -18.87 -3.44 -10.33
C LEU A 36 -18.01 -3.40 -11.60
N GLY A 37 -17.41 -2.25 -11.93
CA GLY A 37 -16.52 -2.12 -13.08
C GLY A 37 -15.28 -3.03 -12.97
N LEU A 38 -14.68 -3.13 -11.79
CA LEU A 38 -13.52 -4.00 -11.53
C LEU A 38 -13.89 -5.50 -11.67
N LEU A 39 -15.09 -5.88 -11.25
CA LEU A 39 -15.58 -7.26 -11.33
C LEU A 39 -16.01 -7.66 -12.75
N SER A 40 -16.46 -6.70 -13.56
CA SER A 40 -16.79 -6.93 -14.98
C SER A 40 -15.54 -7.09 -15.86
N PHE A 41 -14.38 -6.56 -15.46
CA PHE A 41 -13.15 -6.61 -16.25
C PHE A 41 -12.64 -8.03 -16.60
N PRO A 42 -12.57 -9.00 -15.66
CA PRO A 42 -12.16 -10.37 -15.97
C PRO A 42 -13.16 -11.14 -16.86
N LEU A 43 -14.41 -10.68 -16.96
CA LEU A 43 -15.45 -11.32 -17.80
C LEU A 43 -15.38 -10.89 -19.27
N VAL A 44 -14.75 -9.76 -19.57
CA VAL A 44 -14.69 -9.19 -20.93
C VAL A 44 -13.38 -9.58 -21.66
N THR A 45 -12.31 -9.91 -20.92
CA THR A 45 -10.98 -10.10 -21.52
C THR A 45 -10.34 -11.44 -21.13
N THR A 46 -10.32 -12.38 -22.07
CA THR A 46 -9.65 -13.70 -21.93
C THR A 46 -8.16 -13.67 -22.30
N ASN A 47 -7.61 -12.51 -22.68
CA ASN A 47 -6.21 -12.34 -23.07
C ASN A 47 -5.30 -12.22 -21.83
N SER A 48 -4.40 -13.18 -21.65
CA SER A 48 -3.51 -13.28 -20.48
C SER A 48 -2.63 -12.05 -20.25
N TYR A 49 -2.28 -11.29 -21.30
CA TYR A 49 -1.45 -10.09 -21.17
C TYR A 49 -2.17 -8.95 -20.43
N PHE A 50 -3.38 -8.61 -20.88
CA PHE A 50 -4.19 -7.57 -20.25
C PHE A 50 -4.64 -7.95 -18.85
N LEU A 51 -4.92 -9.24 -18.64
CA LEU A 51 -5.27 -9.75 -17.32
C LEU A 51 -4.07 -9.62 -16.35
N GLY A 52 -2.86 -9.92 -16.80
CA GLY A 52 -1.63 -9.72 -16.02
C GLY A 52 -1.38 -8.25 -15.67
N LEU A 53 -1.52 -7.34 -16.64
CA LEU A 53 -1.41 -5.90 -16.38
C LEU A 53 -2.46 -5.41 -15.38
N PHE A 54 -3.69 -5.89 -15.50
CA PHE A 54 -4.77 -5.51 -14.61
C PHE A 54 -4.55 -6.00 -13.18
N ILE A 55 -4.11 -7.26 -13.02
CA ILE A 55 -3.72 -7.81 -11.71
C ILE A 55 -2.55 -6.99 -11.12
N LEU A 56 -1.54 -6.66 -11.93
CA LEU A 56 -0.42 -5.85 -11.48
C LEU A 56 -0.87 -4.45 -11.04
N ALA A 57 -1.75 -3.80 -11.81
CA ALA A 57 -2.33 -2.51 -11.47
C ALA A 57 -3.12 -2.57 -10.16
N MET A 58 -3.89 -3.64 -9.93
CA MET A 58 -4.61 -3.88 -8.67
C MET A 58 -3.66 -4.03 -7.48
N ILE A 59 -2.59 -4.81 -7.64
CA ILE A 59 -1.54 -4.96 -6.61
C ILE A 59 -0.93 -3.59 -6.26
N TYR A 60 -0.59 -2.79 -7.28
CA TYR A 60 -0.04 -1.44 -7.06
C TYR A 60 -1.04 -0.47 -6.44
N SER A 61 -2.33 -0.57 -6.78
CA SER A 61 -3.39 0.23 -6.17
C SER A 61 -3.52 -0.05 -4.67
N ILE A 62 -3.53 -1.33 -4.27
CA ILE A 62 -3.54 -1.74 -2.86
C ILE A 62 -2.26 -1.29 -2.15
N TYR A 63 -1.11 -1.40 -2.82
CA TYR A 63 0.17 -0.92 -2.29
C TYR A 63 0.16 0.59 -2.04
N ALA A 64 -0.34 1.38 -2.99
CA ALA A 64 -0.47 2.83 -2.86
C ALA A 64 -1.43 3.21 -1.73
N ALA A 65 -2.58 2.55 -1.61
CA ALA A 65 -3.51 2.75 -0.50
C ALA A 65 -2.88 2.37 0.85
N SER A 66 -2.08 1.30 0.89
CA SER A 66 -1.32 0.92 2.08
C SER A 66 -0.27 1.96 2.44
N TRP A 67 0.40 2.55 1.45
CA TRP A 67 1.37 3.62 1.65
C TRP A 67 0.70 4.93 2.12
N ASP A 68 -0.46 5.27 1.58
CA ASP A 68 -1.27 6.42 2.02
C ASP A 68 -1.74 6.23 3.48
N LEU A 69 -2.09 5.01 3.87
CA LEU A 69 -2.38 4.68 5.27
C LEU A 69 -1.14 4.79 6.17
N LEU A 70 0.01 4.24 5.73
CA LEU A 70 1.26 4.29 6.50
C LEU A 70 1.75 5.74 6.69
N ALA A 71 1.83 6.50 5.61
CA ALA A 71 2.33 7.88 5.59
C ALA A 71 1.31 8.88 6.14
N GLY A 72 0.02 8.70 5.82
CA GLY A 72 -1.05 9.64 6.16
C GLY A 72 -1.64 9.47 7.56
N PHE A 73 -1.87 8.23 8.03
CA PHE A 73 -2.51 8.02 9.35
C PHE A 73 -1.52 7.74 10.48
N THR A 74 -0.41 7.08 10.19
CA THR A 74 0.51 6.65 11.25
C THR A 74 1.54 7.70 11.61
N GLY A 75 1.87 8.63 10.70
CA GLY A 75 2.87 9.70 10.91
C GLY A 75 4.26 9.20 11.34
N LYS A 76 4.50 7.89 11.28
CA LYS A 76 5.65 7.17 11.83
C LYS A 76 6.30 6.28 10.78
N VAL A 77 6.40 6.78 9.55
CA VAL A 77 7.27 6.12 8.57
C VAL A 77 8.71 6.32 9.03
N SER A 78 9.28 5.29 9.64
CA SER A 78 10.67 5.29 10.11
C SER A 78 11.62 5.22 8.91
N PHE A 79 11.90 6.38 8.29
CA PHE A 79 12.87 6.52 7.20
C PHE A 79 14.32 6.24 7.63
N GLY A 80 14.63 6.25 8.92
CA GLY A 80 16.02 6.08 9.42
C GLY A 80 16.69 4.81 8.91
N HIS A 81 16.06 3.65 9.14
CA HIS A 81 16.61 2.36 8.67
C HIS A 81 16.65 2.24 7.14
N ALA A 82 15.64 2.78 6.44
CA ALA A 82 15.59 2.75 4.98
C ALA A 82 16.72 3.58 4.33
N ILE A 83 17.08 4.71 4.94
CA ILE A 83 18.19 5.56 4.49
C ILE A 83 19.53 4.83 4.63
N PHE A 84 19.78 4.15 5.76
CA PHE A 84 21.01 3.37 5.96
C PHE A 84 21.15 2.23 4.96
N LEU A 85 20.05 1.53 4.66
CA LEU A 85 20.04 0.50 3.63
C LEU A 85 20.30 1.09 2.24
N GLY A 86 19.65 2.22 1.91
CA GLY A 86 19.86 2.92 0.64
C GLY A 86 21.30 3.34 0.40
N ILE A 87 21.94 3.95 1.40
CA ILE A 87 23.35 4.37 1.36
C ILE A 87 24.27 3.16 1.16
N SER A 88 24.09 2.10 1.95
CA SER A 88 24.94 0.90 1.86
C SER A 88 24.86 0.23 0.49
N GLY A 89 23.65 0.15 -0.08
CA GLY A 89 23.41 -0.43 -1.39
C GLY A 89 23.98 0.43 -2.52
N TYR A 90 23.84 1.75 -2.45
CA TYR A 90 24.39 2.68 -3.44
C TYR A 90 25.91 2.57 -3.52
N VAL A 91 26.59 2.65 -2.38
CA VAL A 91 28.05 2.52 -2.29
C VAL A 91 28.51 1.16 -2.81
N THR A 92 27.84 0.07 -2.40
CA THR A 92 28.16 -1.28 -2.88
C THR A 92 28.01 -1.40 -4.40
N ALA A 93 26.92 -0.87 -4.95
CA ALA A 93 26.65 -0.90 -6.38
C ALA A 93 27.68 -0.09 -7.19
N GLU A 94 28.11 1.06 -6.66
CA GLU A 94 29.13 1.90 -7.29
C GLU A 94 30.49 1.20 -7.32
N LEU A 95 30.90 0.55 -6.22
CA LEU A 95 32.14 -0.22 -6.16
C LEU A 95 32.14 -1.45 -7.09
N LEU A 96 31.01 -2.14 -7.22
CA LEU A 96 30.85 -3.25 -8.17
C LEU A 96 30.93 -2.75 -9.61
N LYS A 97 30.20 -1.68 -9.94
CA LYS A 97 29.99 -1.23 -11.32
C LYS A 97 31.20 -0.50 -11.90
N TYR A 98 31.85 0.36 -11.12
CA TYR A 98 32.94 1.20 -11.62
C TYR A 98 34.31 0.64 -11.31
N TYR A 99 34.48 -0.02 -10.16
CA TYR A 99 35.79 -0.49 -9.70
C TYR A 99 36.01 -2.00 -9.87
N ASN A 100 35.01 -2.77 -10.33
CA ASN A 100 35.08 -4.24 -10.50
C ASN A 100 35.61 -4.97 -9.23
N PHE A 101 35.29 -4.44 -8.05
CA PHE A 101 35.72 -5.07 -6.80
C PHE A 101 35.01 -6.42 -6.59
N HIS A 102 35.70 -7.35 -5.92
CA HIS A 102 35.09 -8.61 -5.52
C HIS A 102 33.90 -8.33 -4.59
N TRP A 103 32.78 -9.00 -4.85
CA TRP A 103 31.47 -8.67 -4.27
C TRP A 103 31.45 -8.58 -2.75
N LEU A 104 32.24 -9.42 -2.05
CA LEU A 104 32.37 -9.39 -0.60
C LEU A 104 32.98 -8.07 -0.08
N ILE A 105 34.06 -7.59 -0.71
CA ILE A 105 34.75 -6.37 -0.25
C ILE A 105 33.86 -5.14 -0.44
N ALA A 106 33.17 -5.07 -1.58
CA ALA A 106 32.25 -3.96 -1.85
C ALA A 106 31.08 -3.92 -0.86
N LEU A 107 30.56 -5.09 -0.46
CA LEU A 107 29.48 -5.20 0.52
C LEU A 107 29.94 -4.75 1.91
N PHE A 108 31.12 -5.18 2.36
CA PHE A 108 31.72 -4.70 3.61
C PHE A 108 31.94 -3.18 3.60
N PHE A 109 32.41 -2.62 2.48
CA PHE A 109 32.61 -1.19 2.33
C PHE A 109 31.30 -0.41 2.38
N GLY A 110 30.24 -0.90 1.72
CA GLY A 110 28.92 -0.28 1.78
C GLY A 110 28.32 -0.26 3.19
N VAL A 111 28.47 -1.34 3.95
CA VAL A 111 28.05 -1.39 5.35
C VAL A 111 28.87 -0.42 6.21
N LEU A 112 30.19 -0.37 6.03
CA LEU A 112 31.08 0.56 6.74
C LEU A 112 30.66 2.02 6.53
N VAL A 113 30.41 2.44 5.29
CA VAL A 113 29.99 3.82 4.98
C VAL A 113 28.64 4.14 5.63
N SER A 114 27.70 3.20 5.63
CA SER A 114 26.39 3.38 6.26
C SER A 114 26.49 3.54 7.79
N VAL A 115 27.34 2.73 8.44
CA VAL A 115 27.60 2.84 9.89
C VAL A 115 28.27 4.16 10.24
N LEU A 116 29.25 4.62 9.44
CA LEU A 116 29.92 5.91 9.66
C LEU A 116 28.94 7.08 9.58
N ILE A 117 28.01 7.06 8.62
CA ILE A 117 26.97 8.08 8.49
C ILE A 117 25.95 7.99 9.65
N GLY A 118 25.65 6.80 10.15
CA GLY A 118 24.74 6.61 11.29
C GLY A 118 25.32 6.97 12.65
N LEU A 119 26.65 7.05 12.77
CA LEU A 119 27.35 7.50 13.97
C LEU A 119 27.50 9.02 14.08
N GLY A 120 27.27 9.75 12.97
CA GLY A 120 27.42 11.21 12.88
C GLY A 120 26.14 12.00 13.09
#